data_AF-A0A1M2VIC5-F1
#
_entry.id   AF-A0A1M2VIC5-F1
#
_cell.length_a   1.000
_cell.length_b   1.000
_cell.length_c   1.000
_cell.angle_alpha   90.00
_cell.angle_beta   90.00
_cell.angle_gamma   90.00
#
_symmetry.space_group_name_H-M   'P 1'
#
loop_
_entity.id
_entity.type
_entity.pdbx_description
1 polymer ?
#
loop_
_entity_poly.entity_id
_entity_poly.type
_entity_poly.pdbx_seq_one_letter_code
_entity_poly.pdbx_strand_id
1 'polypeptide(L)'
;MSITNPTQLVEEFKKSGEFDRLRRELLKDFRQGEGVPAFLARVEDIAKQKLASDPKLQYMPEATVTREIMQELERYPIVERAVADVHSLANPAFVSDVRGSVQKILQEDRKSNGQGAVNGTSQAAAARKTDGTAGNESDGESSAESMDLEDDDDSD
;
A
#
# COMPACT_ATOMS: atom_id res chain seq x y z
N MET A 1 -14.39 7.08 -4.53
CA MET A 1 -14.85 5.95 -3.70
C MET A 1 -14.49 6.31 -2.27
N SER A 2 -15.45 6.27 -1.35
CA SER A 2 -15.17 6.61 0.05
C SER A 2 -14.27 5.57 0.69
N ILE A 3 -13.25 6.02 1.43
CA ILE A 3 -12.36 5.14 2.18
C ILE A 3 -13.08 4.69 3.46
N THR A 4 -13.49 3.43 3.51
CA THR A 4 -14.28 2.85 4.62
C THR A 4 -13.51 1.81 5.43
N ASN A 5 -12.41 1.27 4.90
CA ASN A 5 -11.60 0.28 5.58
C ASN A 5 -10.08 0.52 5.36
N PRO A 6 -9.21 -0.09 6.20
CA PRO A 6 -7.76 0.09 6.10
C PRO A 6 -7.16 -0.36 4.77
N THR A 7 -7.72 -1.41 4.14
CA THR A 7 -7.23 -1.92 2.86
C THR A 7 -7.41 -0.89 1.75
N GLN A 8 -8.58 -0.24 1.68
CA GLN A 8 -8.86 0.85 0.74
C GLN A 8 -7.91 2.04 0.95
N LEU A 9 -7.58 2.36 2.21
CA LEU A 9 -6.62 3.43 2.50
C LEU A 9 -5.23 3.11 1.95
N VAL A 10 -4.77 1.86 2.08
CA VAL A 10 -3.50 1.41 1.52
C VAL A 10 -3.52 1.42 -0.01
N GLU A 11 -4.63 1.04 -0.64
CA GLU A 11 -4.78 1.11 -2.08
C GLU A 11 -4.72 2.55 -2.61
N GLU A 12 -5.45 3.48 -1.97
CA GLU A 12 -5.38 4.90 -2.33
C GLU A 12 -4.00 5.51 -2.06
N PHE A 13 -3.32 5.05 -1.00
CA PHE A 13 -1.93 5.41 -0.73
C PHE A 13 -0.95 4.90 -1.79
N LYS A 14 -1.21 3.73 -2.37
CA LYS A 14 -0.43 3.22 -3.51
C LYS A 14 -0.73 4.03 -4.78
N LYS A 15 -2.01 4.34 -5.04
CA LYS A 15 -2.44 5.11 -6.22
C LYS A 15 -1.94 6.56 -6.20
N SER A 16 -1.77 7.16 -5.03
CA SER A 16 -1.27 8.54 -4.90
C SER A 16 0.21 8.70 -5.30
N GLY A 17 0.95 7.59 -5.45
CA GLY A 17 2.39 7.60 -5.75
C GLY A 17 3.28 7.86 -4.53
N GLU A 18 2.70 8.07 -3.34
CA GLU A 18 3.45 8.24 -2.09
C GLU A 18 4.19 6.96 -1.71
N PHE A 19 3.61 5.79 -2.00
CA PHE A 19 4.30 4.51 -1.83
C PHE A 19 5.60 4.43 -2.64
N ASP A 20 5.56 4.83 -3.92
CA ASP A 20 6.76 4.82 -4.76
C ASP A 20 7.77 5.88 -4.34
N ARG A 21 7.30 7.03 -3.84
CA ARG A 21 8.16 8.05 -3.23
C ARG A 21 8.92 7.48 -2.03
N LEU A 22 8.22 6.85 -1.08
CA LEU A 22 8.84 6.22 0.09
C LEU A 22 9.83 5.13 -0.31
N ARG A 23 9.48 4.29 -1.29
CA ARG A 23 10.37 3.25 -1.79
C ARG A 23 11.68 3.85 -2.33
N ARG A 24 11.60 4.93 -3.11
CA ARG A 24 12.79 5.61 -3.65
C ARG A 24 13.63 6.25 -2.54
N GLU A 25 12.99 6.85 -1.55
CA GLU A 25 13.65 7.47 -0.41
C GLU A 25 14.37 6.44 0.45
N LEU A 26 13.70 5.34 0.81
CA LEU A 26 14.32 4.23 1.53
C LEU A 26 15.49 3.62 0.77
N LEU A 27 15.37 3.45 -0.55
CA LEU A 27 16.48 2.94 -1.36
C LEU A 27 17.66 3.92 -1.42
N LYS A 28 17.38 5.23 -1.47
CA LYS A 28 18.40 6.27 -1.44
C LYS A 28 19.12 6.27 -0.09
N ASP A 29 18.38 6.24 1.00
CA ASP A 29 18.92 6.21 2.36
C ASP A 29 19.74 4.94 2.59
N PHE A 30 19.23 3.79 2.16
CA PHE A 30 19.98 2.54 2.22
C PHE A 30 21.31 2.67 1.49
N ARG A 31 21.31 3.16 0.24
CA ARG A 31 22.53 3.35 -0.57
C ARG A 31 23.54 4.34 0.03
N GLN A 32 23.07 5.33 0.77
CA GLN A 32 23.91 6.33 1.42
C GLN A 32 24.29 5.95 2.85
N GLY A 33 23.64 4.93 3.42
CA GLY A 33 23.82 4.48 4.78
C GLY A 33 25.06 3.60 4.98
N GLU A 34 25.45 3.47 6.23
CA GLU A 34 26.61 2.68 6.67
C GLU A 34 26.44 1.17 6.52
N GLY A 35 25.23 0.69 6.18
CA GLY A 35 24.91 -0.73 5.98
C GLY A 35 25.36 -1.29 4.63
N VAL A 36 25.62 -0.45 3.61
CA VAL A 36 26.00 -0.92 2.27
C VAL A 36 27.34 -1.66 2.24
N PRO A 37 28.41 -1.19 2.89
CA PRO A 37 29.67 -1.93 2.93
C PRO A 37 29.52 -3.32 3.56
N ALA A 38 28.76 -3.43 4.65
CA ALA A 38 28.49 -4.72 5.30
C ALA A 38 27.65 -5.65 4.42
N PHE A 39 26.66 -5.11 3.71
CA PHE A 39 25.86 -5.84 2.72
C PHE A 39 26.74 -6.36 1.57
N LEU A 40 27.59 -5.51 1.00
CA LEU A 40 28.48 -5.89 -0.10
C LEU A 40 29.52 -6.92 0.33
N ALA A 41 30.11 -6.79 1.51
CA ALA A 41 31.02 -7.79 2.06
C ALA A 41 30.36 -9.17 2.16
N ARG A 42 29.10 -9.21 2.61
CA ARG A 42 28.34 -10.46 2.71
C ARG A 42 28.00 -11.07 1.34
N VAL A 43 27.67 -10.24 0.36
CA VAL A 43 27.49 -10.68 -1.04
C VAL A 43 28.79 -11.27 -1.59
N GLU A 44 29.92 -10.59 -1.35
CA GLU A 44 31.23 -11.04 -1.80
C GLU A 44 31.62 -12.37 -1.16
N ASP A 45 31.36 -12.55 0.14
CA ASP A 45 31.64 -13.80 0.86
C ASP A 45 30.83 -14.97 0.28
N ILE A 46 29.54 -14.76 -0.01
CA ILE A 46 28.68 -15.79 -0.63
C ILE A 46 29.19 -16.13 -2.03
N ALA A 47 29.55 -15.13 -2.84
CA ALA A 47 30.09 -15.34 -4.18
C ALA A 47 31.41 -16.13 -4.14
N LYS A 48 32.33 -15.77 -3.23
CA LYS A 48 33.59 -16.51 -3.01
C LYS A 48 33.33 -17.95 -2.58
N GLN A 49 32.40 -18.16 -1.64
CA GLN A 49 32.03 -19.49 -1.18
C GLN A 49 31.45 -20.33 -2.32
N LYS A 50 30.61 -19.75 -3.19
CA LYS A 50 30.04 -20.43 -4.36
C LYS A 50 31.11 -20.82 -5.38
N LEU A 51 32.04 -19.91 -5.69
CA LEU A 51 33.16 -20.17 -6.62
C LEU A 51 34.17 -21.20 -6.07
N ALA A 52 34.35 -21.24 -4.75
CA ALA A 52 35.21 -22.23 -4.10
C ALA A 52 34.56 -23.62 -4.02
N SER A 53 33.23 -23.67 -3.84
CA SER A 53 32.47 -24.93 -3.74
C SER A 53 32.15 -25.55 -5.10
N ASP A 54 32.03 -24.77 -6.16
CA ASP A 54 31.89 -25.26 -7.53
C ASP A 54 32.99 -24.70 -8.46
N PRO A 55 34.14 -25.39 -8.56
CA PRO A 55 35.24 -25.00 -9.43
C PRO A 55 34.86 -25.00 -10.92
N LYS A 56 33.78 -25.68 -11.33
CA LYS A 56 33.35 -25.73 -12.73
C LYS A 56 32.85 -24.37 -13.21
N LEU A 57 32.35 -23.54 -12.31
CA LEU A 57 31.91 -22.18 -12.61
C LEU A 57 33.04 -21.33 -13.19
N GLN A 58 34.29 -21.57 -12.82
CA GLN A 58 35.45 -20.81 -13.34
C GLN A 58 35.68 -21.01 -14.83
N TYR A 59 35.14 -22.09 -15.40
CA TYR A 59 35.28 -22.43 -16.83
C TYR A 59 33.99 -22.17 -17.62
N MET A 60 32.94 -21.68 -16.96
CA MET A 60 31.66 -21.36 -17.60
C MET A 60 31.64 -19.93 -18.14
N PRO A 61 30.78 -19.63 -19.12
CA PRO A 61 30.56 -18.26 -19.57
C PRO A 61 30.07 -17.37 -18.42
N GLU A 62 30.56 -16.12 -18.39
CA GLU A 62 30.27 -15.13 -17.34
C GLU A 62 28.77 -14.97 -17.03
N ALA A 63 27.92 -15.00 -18.06
CA ALA A 63 26.46 -14.91 -17.90
C ALA A 63 25.90 -16.08 -17.06
N THR A 64 26.46 -17.28 -17.21
CA THR A 64 26.04 -18.47 -16.45
C THR A 64 26.53 -18.38 -15.01
N VAL A 65 27.78 -17.97 -14.82
CA VAL A 65 28.36 -17.75 -13.48
C VAL A 65 27.58 -16.71 -12.70
N THR A 66 27.26 -15.58 -13.33
CA THR A 66 26.47 -14.51 -12.72
C THR A 66 25.09 -15.01 -12.31
N ARG A 67 24.42 -15.79 -13.17
CA ARG A 67 23.12 -16.38 -12.85
C ARG A 67 23.20 -17.32 -11.64
N GLU A 68 24.20 -18.20 -11.59
CA GLU A 68 24.37 -19.15 -10.48
C GLU A 68 24.70 -18.44 -9.16
N ILE A 69 25.52 -17.39 -9.19
CA ILE A 69 25.81 -16.57 -8.02
C ILE A 69 24.54 -15.84 -7.56
N MET A 70 23.76 -15.26 -8.47
CA MET A 70 22.50 -14.58 -8.12
C MET A 70 21.50 -15.55 -7.48
N GLN A 71 21.35 -16.77 -8.03
CA GLN A 71 20.50 -17.80 -7.42
C GLN A 71 20.98 -18.21 -6.03
N GLU A 72 22.30 -18.24 -5.81
CA GLU A 72 22.86 -18.52 -4.48
C GLU A 72 22.56 -17.37 -3.51
N LEU A 73 22.70 -16.12 -3.95
CA LEU A 73 22.37 -14.94 -3.13
C LEU A 73 20.89 -14.91 -2.73
N GLU A 74 19.99 -15.32 -3.62
CA GLU A 74 18.53 -15.41 -3.34
C GLU A 74 18.20 -16.45 -2.25
N ARG A 75 19.05 -17.44 -1.98
CA ARG A 75 18.83 -18.42 -0.90
C ARG A 75 19.08 -17.83 0.49
N TYR A 76 19.84 -16.74 0.58
CA TYR A 76 20.12 -16.09 1.83
C TYR A 76 19.24 -14.83 1.96
N PRO A 77 18.59 -14.60 3.11
CA PRO A 77 17.81 -13.39 3.35
C PRO A 77 18.71 -12.18 3.62
N ILE A 78 19.66 -11.90 2.71
CA ILE A 78 20.67 -10.86 2.88
C ILE A 78 20.08 -9.46 2.75
N VAL A 79 19.07 -9.30 1.90
CA VAL A 79 18.39 -8.02 1.71
C VAL A 79 17.50 -7.73 2.91
N GLU A 80 16.72 -8.70 3.38
CA GLU A 80 15.83 -8.55 4.53
C GLU A 80 16.62 -8.23 5.80
N ARG A 81 17.78 -8.88 5.98
CA ARG A 81 18.69 -8.56 7.09
C ARG A 81 19.26 -7.16 6.96
N ALA A 82 19.76 -6.80 5.77
CA ALA A 82 20.32 -5.48 5.54
C ALA A 82 19.28 -4.37 5.72
N VAL A 83 18.01 -4.61 5.37
CA VAL A 83 16.88 -3.70 5.58
C VAL A 83 16.46 -3.65 7.05
N ALA A 84 16.50 -4.76 7.79
CA ALA A 84 16.21 -4.77 9.22
C ALA A 84 17.21 -3.92 10.03
N ASP A 85 18.46 -3.86 9.56
CA ASP A 85 19.50 -3.03 10.15
C ASP A 85 19.37 -1.53 9.79
N VAL A 86 18.41 -1.17 8.91
CA VAL A 86 18.13 0.23 8.54
C VAL A 86 17.25 0.88 9.60
N HIS A 87 17.85 1.73 10.44
CA HIS A 87 17.15 2.52 11.45
C HIS A 87 16.21 3.60 10.87
N SER A 88 16.21 3.85 9.56
CA SER A 88 15.36 4.85 8.91
C SER A 88 13.86 4.63 9.15
N LEU A 89 13.43 3.37 9.28
CA LEU A 89 12.04 3.02 9.60
C LEU A 89 11.65 3.34 11.05
N ALA A 90 12.64 3.45 11.95
CA ALA A 90 12.44 3.88 13.34
C ALA A 90 12.53 5.41 13.51
N ASN A 91 12.82 6.16 12.43
CA ASN A 91 12.94 7.61 12.50
C ASN A 91 11.54 8.24 12.70
N PRO A 92 11.32 9.02 13.78
CA PRO A 92 10.03 9.66 14.03
C PRO A 92 9.62 10.66 12.93
N ALA A 93 10.59 11.29 12.24
CA ALA A 93 10.30 12.16 11.11
C ALA A 93 9.67 11.39 9.94
N PHE A 94 10.24 10.21 9.62
CA PHE A 94 9.70 9.32 8.59
C PHE A 94 8.26 8.90 8.89
N VAL A 95 7.99 8.50 10.14
CA VAL A 95 6.63 8.12 10.57
C VAL A 95 5.65 9.30 10.48
N SER A 96 6.10 10.50 10.85
CA SER A 96 5.29 11.71 10.75
C SER A 96 4.93 12.03 9.30
N ASP A 97 5.87 11.87 8.37
CA ASP A 97 5.64 12.12 6.95
C ASP A 97 4.63 11.14 6.35
N VAL A 98 4.78 9.84 6.64
CA VAL A 98 3.79 8.82 6.23
C VAL A 98 2.40 9.15 6.77
N ARG A 99 2.31 9.51 8.06
CA ARG A 99 1.04 9.89 8.68
C ARG A 99 0.43 11.12 8.04
N GLY A 100 1.25 12.11 7.70
CA GLY A 100 0.83 13.32 6.98
C GLY A 100 0.24 13.00 5.61
N SER A 101 0.92 12.16 4.82
CA SER A 101 0.44 11.72 3.51
C SER A 101 -0.87 10.93 3.61
N VAL A 102 -0.99 10.02 4.57
CA VAL A 102 -2.22 9.26 4.82
C VAL A 102 -3.38 10.18 5.24
N GLN A 103 -3.11 11.15 6.13
CA GLN A 103 -4.11 12.11 6.57
C GLN A 103 -4.59 13.00 5.43
N LYS A 104 -3.68 13.40 4.53
CA LYS A 104 -4.01 14.16 3.32
C LYS A 104 -4.98 13.38 2.42
N ILE A 105 -4.71 12.11 2.15
CA ILE A 105 -5.59 11.24 1.34
C ILE A 105 -6.98 11.14 1.96
N LEU A 106 -7.07 10.92 3.28
CA LEU A 106 -8.35 10.86 3.99
C LEU A 106 -9.12 12.18 3.93
N GLN A 107 -8.44 13.33 3.98
CA GLN A 107 -9.08 14.63 3.85
C GLN A 107 -9.56 14.89 2.43
N GLU A 108 -8.79 14.50 1.42
CA GLU A 108 -9.15 14.63 0.01
C GLU A 108 -10.36 13.77 -0.35
N ASP A 109 -10.44 12.53 0.15
CA ASP A 109 -11.63 11.69 -0.01
C ASP A 109 -12.87 12.31 0.65
N ARG A 110 -12.74 12.80 1.89
CA ARG A 110 -13.86 13.46 2.61
C ARG A 110 -14.33 14.75 1.92
N LYS A 111 -13.41 15.55 1.37
CA LYS A 111 -13.76 16.76 0.62
C LYS A 111 -14.45 16.43 -0.71
N SER A 112 -13.95 15.40 -1.40
CA SER A 112 -14.51 14.94 -2.68
C SER A 112 -15.92 14.35 -2.51
N ASN A 113 -16.18 13.66 -1.40
CA ASN A 113 -17.52 13.14 -1.07
C ASN A 113 -18.44 14.19 -0.43
N GLY A 114 -17.88 15.23 0.20
CA GLY A 114 -18.64 16.31 0.86
C GLY A 114 -19.09 17.46 -0.05
N GLN A 115 -18.47 17.65 -1.22
CA GLN A 115 -18.83 18.72 -2.16
C GLN A 115 -20.00 18.38 -3.10
N GLY A 116 -20.55 17.16 -3.05
CA GLY A 116 -21.77 16.79 -3.78
C GLY A 116 -23.09 17.17 -3.10
N ALA A 117 -23.07 17.62 -1.83
CA ALA A 117 -24.29 17.76 -1.02
C ALA A 117 -24.64 19.20 -0.60
N VAL A 118 -23.88 20.22 -0.99
CA VAL A 118 -24.13 21.61 -0.56
C VAL A 118 -23.91 22.61 -1.70
N ASN A 119 -24.75 22.54 -2.73
CA ASN A 119 -24.97 23.69 -3.61
C ASN A 119 -26.41 23.70 -4.12
N GLY A 120 -27.33 23.91 -3.18
CA GLY A 120 -28.74 24.12 -3.45
C GLY A 120 -29.38 24.84 -2.28
N THR A 121 -29.64 26.12 -2.47
CA THR A 121 -30.53 26.95 -1.64
C THR A 121 -29.93 27.52 -0.35
N SER A 122 -29.24 28.65 -0.49
CA SER A 122 -29.25 29.69 0.55
C SER A 122 -29.44 31.04 -0.11
N GLN A 123 -30.66 31.26 -0.60
CA GLN A 123 -31.23 32.60 -0.69
C GLN A 123 -32.47 32.66 0.20
N ALA A 124 -32.40 33.59 1.17
CA ALA A 124 -33.47 34.39 1.75
C ALA A 124 -34.73 33.70 2.30
N ALA A 125 -34.82 33.61 3.62
CA ALA A 125 -36.04 33.89 4.40
C ALA A 125 -35.62 34.06 5.87
N ALA A 126 -35.52 35.28 6.40
CA ALA A 126 -36.64 36.04 6.96
C ALA A 126 -37.42 35.25 8.03
N ALA A 127 -37.31 35.75 9.25
CA ALA A 127 -37.98 35.30 10.47
C ALA A 127 -39.48 34.97 10.30
N ARG A 128 -39.94 33.90 10.97
CA ARG A 128 -41.02 33.97 11.98
C ARG A 128 -41.25 32.63 12.69
N LYS A 129 -41.50 32.77 13.99
CA LYS A 129 -41.89 31.75 14.98
C LYS A 129 -43.29 31.16 14.70
N THR A 130 -43.58 30.13 15.51
CA THR A 130 -44.88 29.56 15.93
C THR A 130 -45.54 28.65 14.90
N ASP A 131 -46.24 27.58 15.22
CA ASP A 131 -46.56 26.78 16.41
C ASP A 131 -47.60 25.76 15.87
N GLY A 132 -47.74 24.59 16.49
CA GLY A 132 -48.94 23.76 16.29
C GLY A 132 -48.83 22.53 15.38
N THR A 133 -48.65 21.38 16.03
CA THR A 133 -49.65 20.29 16.18
C THR A 133 -50.20 19.52 14.95
N ALA A 134 -50.29 18.20 15.17
CA ALA A 134 -51.00 17.12 14.45
C ALA A 134 -50.29 16.59 13.20
N GLY A 135 -50.14 15.29 12.96
CA GLY A 135 -50.76 14.08 13.49
C GLY A 135 -50.80 13.05 12.34
N ASN A 136 -50.86 11.75 12.69
CA ASN A 136 -51.12 10.59 11.81
C ASN A 136 -50.03 10.16 10.81
N GLU A 137 -49.43 8.96 10.90
CA GLU A 137 -49.94 7.56 10.79
C GLU A 137 -49.81 7.00 9.36
N SER A 138 -49.64 5.66 9.31
CA SER A 138 -49.68 4.73 8.17
C SER A 138 -48.32 4.47 7.51
N ASP A 139 -47.63 3.35 7.77
CA ASP A 139 -47.94 1.92 7.50
C ASP A 139 -47.55 1.45 6.09
N GLY A 140 -46.86 0.30 6.06
CA GLY A 140 -46.82 -0.66 4.96
C GLY A 140 -45.85 -0.34 3.81
N GLU A 141 -45.17 -1.28 3.16
CA GLU A 141 -45.24 -2.74 3.17
C GLU A 141 -43.89 -3.34 2.74
N SER A 142 -43.68 -4.56 3.20
CA SER A 142 -42.77 -5.61 2.74
C SER A 142 -42.92 -5.99 1.25
N SER A 143 -41.81 -6.42 0.63
CA SER A 143 -41.63 -7.62 -0.23
C SER A 143 -40.15 -7.62 -0.68
N ALA A 144 -39.25 -8.55 -0.34
CA ALA A 144 -39.26 -10.00 -0.45
C ALA A 144 -39.57 -10.48 -1.88
N GLU A 145 -38.55 -10.53 -2.75
CA GLU A 145 -38.58 -11.37 -3.95
C GLU A 145 -37.18 -11.92 -4.29
N SER A 146 -37.12 -13.26 -4.33
CA SER A 146 -36.46 -14.11 -5.35
C SER A 146 -34.94 -13.98 -5.48
N MET A 147 -34.10 -14.86 -4.91
CA MET A 147 -33.89 -16.27 -5.31
C MET A 147 -33.98 -16.47 -6.83
N ASP A 148 -32.83 -16.52 -7.49
CA ASP A 148 -32.67 -17.32 -8.70
C ASP A 148 -31.30 -17.99 -8.63
N LEU A 149 -31.36 -19.32 -8.67
CA LEU A 149 -30.31 -20.28 -8.37
C LEU A 149 -30.34 -21.22 -9.56
N GLU A 150 -29.49 -20.97 -10.55
CA GLU A 150 -29.29 -21.87 -11.69
C GLU A 150 -27.84 -22.36 -11.63
N ASP A 151 -27.70 -23.51 -10.97
CA ASP A 151 -26.73 -24.54 -11.31
C ASP A 151 -27.15 -25.19 -12.63
N ASP A 152 -26.19 -25.40 -13.55
CA ASP A 152 -26.10 -26.48 -14.56
C ASP A 152 -24.78 -26.21 -15.32
N ASP A 153 -23.67 -26.93 -15.08
CA ASP A 153 -23.28 -28.27 -15.57
C ASP A 153 -23.11 -28.36 -17.10
N ASP A 154 -22.28 -29.33 -17.53
CA ASP A 154 -21.71 -29.63 -18.85
C ASP A 154 -20.36 -28.93 -19.18
N SER A 155 -19.18 -29.56 -19.01
CA SER A 155 -18.64 -30.83 -19.57
C SER A 155 -18.53 -30.85 -21.10
N ASP A 156 -17.33 -30.52 -21.61
CA ASP A 156 -16.59 -31.30 -22.64
C ASP A 156 -15.09 -30.92 -22.60
#